data_AF-A0A651HPZ4-F1
#
_entry.id   AF-A0A651HPZ4-F1
#
_cell.length_a   1.000
_cell.length_b   1.000
_cell.length_c   1.000
_cell.angle_alpha   90.00
_cell.angle_beta   90.00
_cell.angle_gamma   90.00
#
_symmetry.space_group_name_H-M   'P 1'
#
loop_
_entity.id
_entity.type
_entity.pdbx_description
1 polymer ?
#
loop_
_entity_poly.entity_id
_entity_poly.type
_entity_poly.pdbx_seq_one_letter_code
_entity_poly.pdbx_strand_id
1 'polypeptide(L)'
;MASEMLQRDDLSVYVVAGVPKSFKKKLQKFVEKESKSDGDVMLLDEEMTDWVLARVQGEKRRSHEQTPASSALWRAYRALSAARYHLQDQPIEKEIRGLRDHIERLWRDTSPLFPADQDQEEGDEELEEVS
;
A
#
# COMPACT_ATOMS: atom_id res chain seq x y z
N MET A 1 26.97 -1.89 11.48
CA MET A 1 25.94 -1.32 10.58
C MET A 1 25.64 -2.40 9.56
N ALA A 2 24.41 -2.90 9.50
CA ALA A 2 24.00 -3.86 8.48
C ALA A 2 23.42 -3.04 7.31
N SER A 3 24.04 -3.14 6.13
CA SER A 3 23.55 -2.56 4.89
C SER A 3 23.25 -3.69 3.93
N GLU A 4 22.03 -3.72 3.41
CA GLU A 4 21.59 -4.71 2.43
C GLU A 4 21.25 -3.99 1.13
N MET A 5 21.70 -4.55 0.01
CA MET A 5 21.41 -4.04 -1.33
C MET A 5 20.55 -5.08 -2.02
N LEU A 6 19.32 -4.69 -2.35
CA LEU A 6 18.39 -5.54 -3.09
C LEU A 6 18.25 -4.98 -4.51
N GLN A 7 18.50 -5.82 -5.52
CA GLN A 7 18.47 -5.43 -6.92
C GLN A 7 17.43 -6.25 -7.68
N ARG A 8 16.63 -5.54 -8.49
CA ARG A 8 15.75 -6.06 -9.53
C ARG A 8 16.05 -5.29 -10.82
N ASP A 9 15.68 -5.84 -11.97
CA ASP A 9 16.02 -5.25 -13.29
C ASP A 9 15.50 -3.80 -13.47
N ASP A 10 14.46 -3.42 -12.73
CA ASP A 10 13.81 -2.10 -12.75
C ASP A 10 14.02 -1.26 -11.48
N LEU A 11 14.64 -1.81 -10.41
CA LEU A 11 14.73 -1.14 -9.11
C LEU A 11 15.96 -1.59 -8.31
N SER A 12 16.72 -0.61 -7.79
CA SER A 12 17.77 -0.84 -6.79
C SER A 12 17.38 -0.22 -5.46
N VAL A 13 17.26 -1.04 -4.41
CA VAL A 13 16.89 -0.61 -3.06
C VAL A 13 18.10 -0.71 -2.14
N TYR A 14 18.47 0.41 -1.53
CA TYR A 14 19.54 0.50 -0.54
C TYR A 14 18.96 0.63 0.87
N VAL A 15 19.14 -0.41 1.69
CA VAL A 15 18.61 -0.42 3.06
C VAL A 15 19.74 -0.07 4.02
N VAL A 16 19.59 1.05 4.73
CA VAL A 16 20.56 1.50 5.74
C VAL A 16 19.88 1.50 7.11
N ALA A 17 20.17 0.47 7.92
CA ALA A 17 19.62 0.35 9.26
C ALA A 17 20.35 1.28 10.26
N GLY A 18 19.61 1.76 11.27
CA GLY A 18 20.19 2.48 12.41
C GLY A 18 20.56 3.95 12.16
N VAL A 19 20.05 4.56 11.10
CA VAL A 19 20.30 5.99 10.81
C VAL A 19 19.58 6.89 11.84
N PRO A 20 20.30 7.74 12.59
CA PRO A 20 19.67 8.68 13.50
C PRO A 20 18.69 9.60 12.77
N LYS A 21 17.53 9.90 13.37
CA LYS A 21 16.51 10.79 12.76
C LYS A 21 17.10 12.15 12.34
N SER A 22 18.04 12.69 13.12
CA SER A 22 18.76 13.93 12.83
C SER A 22 19.68 13.87 11.60
N PHE A 23 20.11 12.67 11.19
CA PHE A 23 21.02 12.46 10.07
C PHE A 23 20.29 12.18 8.75
N LYS A 24 19.00 11.77 8.80
CA LYS A 24 18.21 11.41 7.59
C LYS A 24 18.27 12.48 6.49
N LYS A 25 18.04 13.76 6.83
CA LYS A 25 18.08 14.86 5.86
C LYS A 25 19.46 15.10 5.25
N LYS A 26 20.54 14.85 6.00
CA LYS A 26 21.90 14.98 5.49
C LYS A 26 22.24 13.83 4.56
N LEU A 27 21.88 12.60 4.96
CA LEU A 27 22.08 11.41 4.14
C LEU A 27 21.37 11.53 2.79
N GLN A 28 20.12 11.97 2.77
CA GLN A 28 19.37 12.22 1.53
C GLN A 28 20.13 13.16 0.59
N LYS A 29 20.58 14.33 1.09
CA LYS A 29 21.35 15.29 0.27
C LYS A 29 22.67 14.73 -0.24
N PHE A 30 23.33 13.88 0.54
CA PHE A 30 24.56 13.21 0.10
C PHE A 30 24.26 12.23 -1.04
N VAL A 31 23.22 11.42 -0.90
CA VAL A 31 22.80 10.46 -1.92
C VAL A 31 22.40 11.19 -3.19
N GLU A 32 21.55 12.22 -3.10
CA GLU A 32 21.13 13.05 -4.24
C GLU A 32 22.33 13.69 -4.99
N LYS A 33 23.36 14.11 -4.25
CA LYS A 33 24.56 14.72 -4.84
C LYS A 33 25.44 13.68 -5.55
N GLU A 34 25.56 12.49 -4.99
CA GLU A 34 26.42 11.43 -5.51
C GLU A 34 25.73 10.56 -6.57
N SER A 35 24.39 10.51 -6.56
CA SER A 35 23.59 9.86 -7.59
C SER A 35 23.66 10.68 -8.88
N LYS A 36 24.66 10.41 -9.71
CA LYS A 36 24.83 11.00 -11.06
C LYS A 36 23.87 10.41 -12.10
N SER A 37 22.90 9.62 -11.67
CA SER A 37 21.95 8.86 -12.49
C SER A 37 20.61 9.58 -12.62
N ASP A 38 19.91 9.32 -13.73
CA ASP A 38 18.62 9.91 -14.15
C ASP A 38 17.41 9.45 -13.30
N GLY A 39 17.60 9.28 -11.98
CA GLY A 39 16.60 8.72 -11.07
C GLY A 39 16.37 9.60 -9.85
N ASP A 40 15.10 9.71 -9.44
CA ASP A 40 14.72 10.44 -8.24
C ASP A 40 15.08 9.66 -6.97
N VAL A 41 15.74 10.34 -6.02
CA VAL A 41 16.03 9.79 -4.70
C VAL A 41 14.88 10.13 -3.76
N MET A 42 14.16 9.11 -3.29
CA MET A 42 13.03 9.29 -2.38
C MET A 42 13.32 8.68 -1.01
N LEU A 43 13.16 9.49 0.05
CA LEU A 43 13.15 8.99 1.42
C LEU A 43 11.77 8.44 1.75
N LEU A 44 11.70 7.15 2.05
CA LEU A 44 10.45 6.48 2.41
C LEU A 44 10.15 6.67 3.90
N ASP A 45 8.86 6.73 4.24
CA ASP A 45 8.40 6.58 5.61
C ASP A 45 8.48 5.09 6.04
N GLU A 46 8.21 4.82 7.32
CA GLU A 46 8.35 3.48 7.89
C GLU A 46 7.41 2.46 7.21
N GLU A 47 6.15 2.84 6.99
CA GLU A 47 5.15 1.96 6.37
C GLU A 47 5.48 1.63 4.91
N MET A 48 5.94 2.64 4.15
CA MET A 48 6.39 2.48 2.77
C MET A 48 7.70 1.70 2.70
N THR A 49 8.62 1.90 3.66
CA THR A 49 9.86 1.11 3.77
C THR A 49 9.53 -0.37 3.95
N ASP A 50 8.70 -0.70 4.95
CA ASP A 50 8.32 -2.08 5.22
C ASP A 50 7.59 -2.71 4.02
N TRP A 51 6.78 -1.93 3.30
CA TRP A 51 6.10 -2.39 2.10
C TRP A 51 7.06 -2.69 0.95
N VAL A 52 8.01 -1.80 0.65
CA VAL A 52 9.02 -2.01 -0.38
C VAL A 52 9.87 -3.24 -0.05
N LEU A 53 10.31 -3.39 1.20
CA LEU A 53 11.09 -4.54 1.65
C LEU A 53 10.33 -5.86 1.44
N ALA A 54 9.08 -5.92 1.91
CA ALA A 54 8.24 -7.10 1.74
C ALA A 54 8.03 -7.46 0.25
N ARG A 55 7.81 -6.45 -0.60
CA ARG A 55 7.63 -6.66 -2.05
C ARG A 55 8.90 -7.17 -2.73
N VAL A 56 10.05 -6.66 -2.34
CA VAL A 56 11.35 -7.08 -2.91
C VAL A 56 11.73 -8.49 -2.41
N GLN A 57 11.41 -8.82 -1.16
CA GLN A 57 11.67 -10.14 -0.57
C GLN A 57 10.62 -11.20 -0.96
N GLY A 58 9.57 -10.83 -1.70
CA GLY A 58 8.50 -11.74 -2.10
C GLY A 58 7.60 -12.21 -0.96
N GLU A 59 7.55 -11.46 0.16
CA GLU A 59 6.75 -11.81 1.32
C GLU A 59 5.25 -11.58 1.08
N LYS A 60 4.42 -12.53 1.50
CA LYS A 60 2.96 -12.41 1.43
C LYS A 60 2.45 -11.56 2.60
N ARG A 61 1.96 -10.35 2.30
CA ARG A 61 1.22 -9.51 3.25
C ARG A 61 -0.25 -9.92 3.35
N ARG A 62 -0.91 -9.51 4.44
CA ARG A 62 -2.36 -9.67 4.59
C ARG A 62 -3.07 -8.98 3.44
N SER A 63 -4.16 -9.59 3.00
CA SER A 63 -4.93 -9.18 1.83
C SER A 63 -5.28 -7.67 1.83
N HIS A 64 -5.66 -7.13 2.99
CA HIS A 64 -6.07 -5.73 3.18
C HIS A 64 -4.90 -4.73 3.36
N GLU A 65 -3.66 -5.21 3.44
CA GLU A 65 -2.45 -4.42 3.71
C GLU A 65 -1.42 -4.57 2.58
N GLN A 66 -1.87 -4.99 1.39
CA GLN A 66 -1.00 -5.22 0.23
C GLN A 66 -0.35 -3.96 -0.32
N THR A 67 -0.90 -2.77 -0.03
CA THR A 67 -0.30 -1.46 -0.32
C THR A 67 -0.45 -0.53 0.89
N PRO A 68 0.44 0.47 1.06
CA PRO A 68 0.29 1.47 2.12
C PRO A 68 -1.05 2.22 2.06
N ALA A 69 -1.52 2.54 0.84
CA ALA A 69 -2.81 3.16 0.62
C ALA A 69 -3.97 2.27 1.09
N SER A 70 -3.96 0.97 0.73
CA SER A 70 -4.95 0.00 1.19
C SER A 70 -4.95 -0.14 2.72
N SER A 71 -3.76 -0.19 3.33
CA SER A 71 -3.59 -0.23 4.79
C SER A 71 -4.18 0.99 5.49
N ALA A 72 -3.91 2.20 4.98
CA ALA A 72 -4.44 3.44 5.53
C ALA A 72 -5.98 3.51 5.44
N LEU A 73 -6.54 3.16 4.28
CA LEU A 73 -7.99 3.12 4.06
C LEU A 73 -8.67 2.08 4.96
N TRP A 74 -8.07 0.89 5.13
CA TRP A 74 -8.56 -0.11 6.07
C TRP A 74 -8.58 0.40 7.53
N ARG A 75 -7.51 1.07 7.97
CA ARG A 75 -7.46 1.66 9.33
C ARG A 75 -8.57 2.70 9.53
N ALA A 76 -8.81 3.56 8.53
CA ALA A 76 -9.89 4.53 8.56
C ALA A 76 -11.28 3.86 8.62
N TYR A 77 -11.50 2.83 7.80
CA TYR A 77 -12.74 2.03 7.83
C TYR A 77 -12.98 1.41 9.21
N ARG A 78 -11.95 0.80 9.82
CA ARG A 78 -12.06 0.21 11.17
C ARG A 78 -12.35 1.27 12.24
N ALA A 79 -11.69 2.42 12.18
CA ALA A 79 -11.90 3.51 13.12
C ALA A 79 -13.35 4.04 13.06
N LEU A 80 -13.88 4.25 11.85
CA LEU A 80 -15.27 4.68 11.67
C LEU A 80 -16.28 3.61 12.09
N SER A 81 -15.97 2.33 11.83
CA SER A 81 -16.78 1.21 12.30
C SER A 81 -16.85 1.14 13.82
N ALA A 82 -15.73 1.39 14.51
CA ALA A 82 -15.68 1.50 15.98
C ALA A 82 -16.45 2.74 16.47
N ALA A 83 -16.25 3.89 15.85
CA ALA A 83 -16.93 5.13 16.20
C ALA A 83 -18.47 4.99 16.13
N ARG A 84 -18.98 4.25 15.13
CA ARG A 84 -20.41 3.97 14.99
C ARG A 84 -21.02 3.29 16.22
N TYR A 85 -20.29 2.37 16.86
CA TYR A 85 -20.78 1.71 18.08
C TYR A 85 -20.92 2.69 19.25
N HIS A 86 -20.03 3.67 19.35
CA HIS A 86 -20.05 4.66 20.43
C HIS A 86 -21.01 5.83 20.17
N LEU A 87 -21.34 6.08 18.90
CA LEU A 87 -22.24 7.15 18.46
C LEU A 87 -23.65 6.65 18.17
N GLN A 88 -23.97 5.42 18.58
CA GLN A 88 -25.28 4.82 18.38
C GLN A 88 -26.39 5.75 18.89
N ASP A 89 -27.45 5.90 18.09
CA ASP A 89 -28.61 6.76 18.34
C ASP A 89 -28.36 8.28 18.35
N GLN A 90 -27.15 8.72 17.99
CA GLN A 90 -26.87 10.14 17.79
C GLN A 90 -27.16 10.56 16.34
N PRO A 91 -27.60 11.81 16.09
CA PRO A 91 -27.82 12.31 14.73
C PRO A 91 -26.60 12.17 13.80
N ILE A 92 -25.39 12.33 14.35
CA ILE A 92 -24.11 12.23 13.63
C ILE A 92 -23.79 10.80 13.16
N GLU A 93 -24.44 9.78 13.72
CA GLU A 93 -24.24 8.37 13.36
C GLU A 93 -24.48 8.12 11.87
N LYS A 94 -25.47 8.81 11.28
CA LYS A 94 -25.77 8.73 9.84
C LYS A 94 -24.62 9.28 8.98
N GLU A 95 -24.00 10.38 9.41
CA GLU A 95 -22.86 10.97 8.71
C GLU A 95 -21.63 10.06 8.78
N ILE A 96 -21.35 9.52 9.98
CA ILE A 96 -20.25 8.56 10.20
C ILE A 96 -20.44 7.29 9.37
N ARG A 97 -21.68 6.80 9.28
CA ARG A 97 -22.02 5.67 8.41
C ARG A 97 -21.75 5.99 6.94
N GLY A 98 -22.16 7.16 6.46
CA GLY A 98 -21.89 7.60 5.09
C GLY A 98 -20.39 7.71 4.77
N LEU A 99 -19.60 8.29 5.66
CA LEU A 99 -18.14 8.38 5.52
C LEU A 99 -17.49 7.00 5.48
N ARG A 100 -17.92 6.08 6.35
CA ARG A 100 -17.43 4.69 6.37
C ARG A 100 -17.68 4.01 5.02
N ASP A 101 -18.90 4.14 4.49
CA ASP A 101 -19.30 3.50 3.23
C ASP A 101 -18.55 4.08 2.01
N HIS A 102 -18.13 5.34 2.09
CA HIS A 102 -17.28 5.95 1.07
C HIS A 102 -15.84 5.43 1.16
N ILE A 103 -15.27 5.36 2.37
CA ILE A 103 -13.92 4.83 2.57
C ILE A 103 -13.84 3.35 2.21
N GLU A 104 -14.89 2.56 2.49
CA GLU A 104 -14.96 1.16 2.09
C GLU A 104 -14.88 1.01 0.57
N ARG A 105 -15.57 1.87 -0.19
CA ARG A 105 -15.50 1.87 -1.66
C ARG A 105 -14.10 2.21 -2.16
N LEU A 106 -13.53 3.32 -1.70
CA LEU A 106 -12.15 3.70 -2.05
C LEU A 106 -11.15 2.59 -1.71
N TRP A 107 -11.34 1.92 -0.58
CA TRP A 107 -10.50 0.81 -0.16
C TRP A 107 -10.62 -0.37 -1.14
N ARG A 108 -11.83 -0.76 -1.53
CA ARG A 108 -12.05 -1.83 -2.51
C ARG A 108 -11.39 -1.49 -3.84
N ASP A 109 -11.57 -0.28 -4.34
CA ASP A 109 -11.04 0.16 -5.64
C ASP A 109 -9.49 0.23 -5.67
N THR A 110 -8.88 0.52 -4.52
CA THR A 110 -7.41 0.62 -4.39
C THR A 110 -6.76 -0.70 -3.97
N SER A 111 -7.56 -1.67 -3.52
CA SER A 111 -7.05 -2.95 -3.02
C SER A 111 -6.78 -3.88 -4.20
N PRO A 112 -5.57 -4.49 -4.29
CA PRO A 112 -5.27 -5.45 -5.35
C PRO A 112 -6.05 -6.78 -5.23
N LEU A 113 -6.91 -6.91 -4.21
CA LEU A 113 -7.85 -8.02 -4.04
C LEU A 113 -9.09 -7.92 -4.90
N PHE A 114 -9.44 -6.71 -5.33
CA PHE A 114 -10.54 -6.45 -6.23
C PHE A 114 -9.92 -5.85 -7.49
N PRO A 115 -9.24 -6.66 -8.33
CA PRO A 115 -9.01 -6.21 -9.69
C PRO A 115 -10.35 -5.74 -10.24
N ALA A 116 -10.35 -4.56 -10.84
CA ALA A 116 -11.49 -4.10 -11.60
C ALA A 116 -11.66 -5.10 -12.75
N ASP A 117 -12.45 -6.15 -12.54
CA ASP A 117 -12.92 -7.04 -13.59
C ASP A 117 -13.87 -6.24 -14.49
N GLN A 118 -13.28 -5.38 -15.31
CA GLN A 118 -13.80 -4.86 -16.56
C GLN A 118 -12.61 -4.89 -17.51
N ASP A 119 -12.30 -6.10 -17.99
CA ASP A 119 -11.69 -6.40 -19.30
C ASP A 119 -11.46 -7.93 -19.42
N GLN A 120 -12.47 -8.74 -19.07
CA GLN A 120 -12.58 -10.10 -19.59
C GLN A 120 -13.66 -10.10 -20.67
N GLU A 121 -13.26 -9.60 -21.85
CA GLU A 121 -13.68 -10.21 -23.11
C GLU A 121 -13.13 -11.65 -23.14
N GLU A 122 -13.89 -12.61 -22.64
CA GLU A 122 -13.83 -14.02 -23.03
C GLU A 122 -15.27 -14.38 -23.45
N GLY A 123 -15.65 -14.48 -24.72
CA GLY A 123 -14.85 -14.85 -25.87
C GLY A 123 -14.64 -16.36 -25.87
N ASP A 124 -15.66 -17.10 -26.31
CA ASP A 124 -15.65 -18.51 -26.71
C ASP A 124 -15.08 -19.54 -25.70
N GLU A 125 -15.97 -20.18 -24.96
CA GLU A 125 -15.87 -21.64 -24.81
C GLU A 125 -17.17 -22.28 -25.32
N GLU A 126 -17.05 -22.81 -26.53
CA GLU A 126 -17.98 -23.71 -27.19
C GLU A 126 -18.48 -24.78 -26.22
N LEU A 127 -19.81 -24.89 -26.13
CA LEU A 127 -20.47 -26.08 -25.59
C LEU A 127 -20.29 -27.24 -26.58
N GLU A 128 -19.11 -27.86 -26.59
CA GLU A 128 -18.92 -29.19 -27.17
C GLU A 128 -18.71 -30.24 -26.07
N GLU A 129 -19.62 -31.22 -26.13
CA GLU A 129 -19.57 -32.57 -25.56
C GLU A 129 -19.55 -32.73 -24.03
N VAL A 130 -20.65 -33.25 -23.47
CA VAL A 130 -20.65 -34.63 -22.94
C VAL A 130 -22.09 -35.23 -22.98
N SER A 131 -22.25 -36.23 -23.86
CA SER A 131 -23.14 -37.42 -23.81
C SER A 131 -24.67 -37.27 -23.88
#